data_AF-A0A9W6VIV3-F1
#
_entry.id   AF-A0A9W6VIV3-F1
#
_cell.length_a   1.000
_cell.length_b   1.000
_cell.length_c   1.000
_cell.angle_alpha   90.00
_cell.angle_beta   90.00
_cell.angle_gamma   90.00
#
_symmetry.space_group_name_H-M   'P 1'
#
loop_
_entity.id
_entity.type
_entity.pdbx_description
1 polymer ?
#
loop_
_entity_poly.entity_id
_entity_poly.type
_entity_poly.pdbx_seq_one_letter_code
_entity_poly.pdbx_strand_id
1 'polypeptide(L)'
;MGFVAAFSLFNDVGTAASTIVGICGAITAVGALARAAGASRRRARARALKISWQVGSRAEQTGALALNESKTTFENVVLTVACGIHGREVRQDLGLLRAGQDYLWASTVVHESLRSRKVDHGLDQGNGASHDRRPHGVQVTFRNGRRYWFRDDKRVERVKSLVIWAEQTRAKTLARYFGQWSPFHRSYPVSVKVQPFERTEALEHAFMRLAETGDPPRGHEVPDVVVGPHDWIGRVARDESVVEPPLNPKWVRPISPSALEALSRNDRLYAIPYVFDSVALIRNNALTGPGPMPTSLAEAVAAGEKALEAKGIEDGSALALQVGAPDAHGNAGDPFHMWPLFASLGGSFFGFRGQESGAGSFDDISRWRESFVDAFVRLAELGCAPDGKGVLRPTLGRAEALELFLSGRAPFFVCSSRGLAAIRDRKLDVTVGVVPPAGDQPAQPMVSVYGMYIYRDAPNLPAARDLLTSYVSQPRAGLDLNRFQQLVPVQDEAMSKIGERDPVLRPYVEQCRRGLHMPSWPEMREAWQLVGRAQYEVLAGDGGDPRELAAVTAERGWELLRQARGA
;
A
#
# COMPACT_ATOMS: atom_id res chain seq x y z
N MET A 1 1.57 -76.67 44.41
CA MET A 1 2.47 -76.89 43.25
C MET A 1 1.60 -76.79 41.99
N GLY A 2 1.75 -75.89 41.02
CA GLY A 2 2.61 -74.72 40.87
C GLY A 2 1.89 -73.75 39.92
N PHE A 3 1.55 -72.57 40.42
CA PHE A 3 1.03 -71.44 39.66
C PHE A 3 2.23 -70.64 39.16
N VAL A 4 3.03 -71.22 38.26
CA VAL A 4 4.26 -70.58 37.73
C VAL A 4 4.41 -70.95 36.26
N ALA A 5 3.54 -70.40 35.40
CA ALA A 5 3.72 -70.45 33.94
C ALA A 5 2.97 -69.35 33.16
N ALA A 6 2.56 -68.25 33.80
CA ALA A 6 1.83 -67.16 33.12
C ALA A 6 2.42 -65.76 33.37
N PHE A 7 3.62 -65.66 33.96
CA PHE A 7 4.27 -64.38 34.28
C PHE A 7 5.44 -64.00 33.35
N SER A 8 5.64 -64.73 32.25
CA SER A 8 6.71 -64.42 31.28
C SER A 8 6.28 -63.57 30.08
N LEU A 9 4.97 -63.36 29.84
CA LEU A 9 4.48 -62.58 28.68
C LEU A 9 4.20 -61.10 28.97
N PHE A 10 4.08 -60.68 30.24
CA PHE A 10 3.83 -59.27 30.59
C PHE A 10 5.11 -58.43 30.80
N ASN A 11 6.27 -59.07 31.00
CA ASN A 11 7.56 -58.37 31.05
C ASN A 11 8.02 -57.86 29.68
N ASP A 12 7.44 -58.37 28.59
CA ASP A 12 7.86 -58.04 27.22
C ASP A 12 7.15 -56.80 26.67
N VAL A 13 5.92 -56.51 27.10
CA VAL A 13 5.14 -55.36 26.57
C VAL A 13 5.69 -54.02 27.06
N GLY A 14 6.09 -53.92 28.33
CA GLY A 14 6.72 -52.73 28.89
C GLY A 14 8.11 -52.47 28.30
N THR A 15 8.88 -53.54 28.09
CA THR A 15 10.18 -53.51 27.43
C THR A 15 10.03 -53.10 25.96
N ALA A 16 9.11 -53.74 25.21
CA ALA A 16 8.83 -53.41 23.82
C ALA A 16 8.31 -51.97 23.65
N ALA A 17 7.41 -51.49 24.51
CA ALA A 17 6.94 -50.11 24.48
C ALA A 17 8.09 -49.11 24.76
N SER A 18 8.96 -49.41 25.73
CA SER A 18 10.14 -48.59 26.05
C SER A 18 11.16 -48.59 24.92
N THR A 19 11.36 -49.75 24.26
CA THR A 19 12.19 -49.88 23.06
C THR A 19 11.62 -49.11 21.88
N ILE A 20 10.30 -49.16 21.64
CA ILE A 20 9.64 -48.39 20.57
C ILE A 20 9.76 -46.89 20.83
N VAL A 21 9.52 -46.42 22.06
CA VAL A 21 9.71 -45.01 22.44
C VAL A 21 11.17 -44.59 22.28
N GLY A 22 12.12 -45.44 22.68
CA GLY A 22 13.56 -45.21 22.50
C GLY A 22 13.97 -45.12 21.02
N ILE A 23 13.43 -45.99 20.16
CA ILE A 23 13.64 -45.99 18.71
C ILE A 23 13.03 -44.73 18.09
N CYS A 24 11.80 -44.35 18.45
CA CYS A 24 11.16 -43.12 17.99
C CYS A 24 11.94 -41.87 18.41
N GLY A 25 12.45 -41.85 19.65
CA GLY A 25 13.35 -40.80 20.16
C GLY A 25 14.65 -40.71 19.37
N ALA A 26 15.30 -41.86 19.12
CA ALA A 26 16.53 -41.95 18.33
C ALA A 26 16.32 -41.51 16.87
N ILE A 27 15.24 -41.94 16.21
CA ILE A 27 14.89 -41.52 14.85
C ILE A 27 14.66 -40.00 14.79
N THR A 28 13.95 -39.44 15.79
CA THR A 28 13.71 -37.99 15.88
C THR A 28 15.02 -37.23 16.07
N ALA A 29 15.92 -37.73 16.92
CA ALA A 29 17.23 -37.14 17.16
C ALA A 29 18.14 -37.20 15.92
N VAL A 30 18.23 -38.35 15.25
CA VAL A 30 18.97 -38.54 13.99
C VAL A 30 18.40 -37.61 12.90
N GLY A 31 17.07 -37.51 12.80
CA GLY A 31 16.41 -36.57 11.89
C GLY A 31 16.70 -35.10 12.20
N ALA A 32 16.84 -34.73 13.48
CA ALA A 32 17.26 -33.38 13.89
C ALA A 32 18.73 -33.10 13.54
N LEU A 33 19.64 -34.03 13.83
CA LEU A 33 21.07 -33.96 13.48
C LEU A 33 21.29 -33.85 11.96
N ALA A 34 20.62 -34.68 11.16
CA ALA A 34 20.69 -34.63 9.71
C ALA A 34 20.20 -33.27 9.16
N ARG A 35 19.10 -32.73 9.72
CA ARG A 35 18.59 -31.40 9.36
C ARG A 35 19.59 -30.29 9.71
N ALA A 36 20.22 -30.36 10.88
CA ALA A 36 21.23 -29.42 11.33
C ALA A 36 22.49 -29.46 10.46
N ALA A 37 23.03 -30.66 10.19
CA ALA A 37 24.17 -30.86 9.29
C ALA A 37 23.87 -30.37 7.86
N GLY A 38 22.65 -30.61 7.37
CA GLY A 38 22.19 -30.04 6.11
C GLY A 38 22.14 -28.51 6.13
N ALA A 39 21.64 -27.90 7.22
CA ALA A 39 21.56 -26.45 7.36
C ALA A 39 22.94 -25.80 7.39
N SER A 40 23.88 -26.40 8.14
CA SER A 40 25.28 -26.00 8.21
C SER A 40 25.95 -26.04 6.83
N ARG A 41 25.85 -27.16 6.10
CA ARG A 41 26.40 -27.29 4.74
C ARG A 41 25.88 -26.22 3.78
N ARG A 42 24.60 -25.87 3.88
CA ARG A 42 23.99 -24.84 3.03
C ARG A 42 24.47 -23.43 3.36
N ARG A 43 24.59 -23.11 4.64
CA ARG A 43 25.15 -21.84 5.09
C ARG A 43 26.63 -21.73 4.68
N ALA A 44 27.39 -22.82 4.78
CA ALA A 44 28.77 -22.86 4.28
C ALA A 44 28.86 -22.58 2.78
N ARG A 45 27.96 -23.18 1.96
CA ARG A 45 27.87 -22.87 0.52
C ARG A 45 27.49 -21.41 0.26
N ALA A 46 26.51 -20.86 0.98
CA ALA A 46 26.14 -19.45 0.85
C ALA A 46 27.32 -18.51 1.22
N ARG A 47 28.14 -18.90 2.21
CA ARG A 47 29.35 -18.16 2.60
C ARG A 47 30.49 -18.20 1.58
N ALA A 48 30.42 -19.10 0.60
CA ALA A 48 31.37 -19.18 -0.51
C ALA A 48 31.09 -18.15 -1.60
N LEU A 49 29.94 -17.45 -1.57
CA LEU A 49 29.83 -16.15 -2.22
C LEU A 49 30.55 -15.12 -1.35
N LYS A 50 31.69 -14.63 -1.82
CA LYS A 50 32.46 -13.55 -1.21
C LYS A 50 32.07 -12.23 -1.85
N ILE A 51 32.02 -11.20 -1.03
CA ILE A 51 31.83 -9.83 -1.48
C ILE A 51 32.78 -8.93 -0.70
N SER A 52 33.23 -7.86 -1.34
CA SER A 52 34.06 -6.83 -0.72
C SER A 52 34.08 -5.57 -1.56
N TRP A 53 34.47 -4.45 -0.96
CA TRP A 53 34.98 -3.33 -1.72
C TRP A 53 36.48 -3.51 -1.91
N GLN A 54 36.91 -3.76 -3.14
CA GLN A 54 38.31 -3.93 -3.50
C GLN A 54 38.91 -2.58 -3.88
N VAL A 55 40.13 -2.30 -3.39
CA VAL A 55 40.93 -1.14 -3.80
C VAL A 55 42.16 -1.64 -4.53
N GLY A 56 42.23 -1.38 -5.83
CA GLY A 56 43.33 -1.78 -6.70
C GLY A 56 44.31 -0.63 -6.97
N SER A 57 45.46 -0.97 -7.56
CA SER A 57 46.47 0.03 -7.97
C SER A 57 45.96 0.95 -9.08
N ARG A 58 45.01 0.46 -9.89
CA ARG A 58 44.34 1.21 -10.97
C ARG A 58 42.84 1.40 -10.70
N ALA A 59 42.22 2.38 -11.34
CA ALA A 59 40.82 2.76 -11.09
C ALA A 59 39.84 1.63 -11.48
N GLU A 60 40.10 0.96 -12.59
CA GLU A 60 39.37 -0.20 -13.10
C GLU A 60 39.49 -1.46 -12.23
N GLN A 61 40.44 -1.47 -11.29
CA GLN A 61 40.63 -2.54 -10.30
C GLN A 61 40.05 -2.19 -8.92
N THR A 62 39.42 -1.01 -8.81
CA THR A 62 38.77 -0.53 -7.59
C THR A 62 37.26 -0.61 -7.77
N GLY A 63 36.54 -1.21 -6.84
CA GLY A 63 35.08 -1.35 -6.94
C GLY A 63 34.50 -2.46 -6.07
N ALA A 64 33.22 -2.74 -6.26
CA ALA A 64 32.52 -3.79 -5.52
C ALA A 64 32.76 -5.15 -6.20
N LEU A 65 33.44 -6.05 -5.50
CA LEU A 65 33.74 -7.40 -5.96
C LEU A 65 32.67 -8.38 -5.46
N ALA A 66 32.25 -9.30 -6.32
CA ALA A 66 31.56 -10.53 -5.96
C ALA A 66 32.32 -11.74 -6.54
N LEU A 67 32.67 -12.72 -5.72
CA LEU A 67 33.41 -13.92 -6.11
C LEU A 67 32.68 -15.18 -5.64
N ASN A 68 32.44 -16.10 -6.57
CA ASN A 68 31.85 -17.40 -6.26
C ASN A 68 32.93 -18.48 -6.08
N GLU A 69 33.37 -18.71 -4.84
CA GLU A 69 34.32 -19.78 -4.49
C GLU A 69 33.65 -21.16 -4.37
N SER A 70 32.35 -21.26 -4.68
CA SER A 70 31.62 -22.52 -4.58
C SER A 70 31.75 -23.35 -5.86
N LYS A 71 31.43 -24.64 -5.77
CA LYS A 71 31.33 -25.55 -6.92
C LYS A 71 29.98 -25.46 -7.65
N THR A 72 29.15 -24.46 -7.33
CA THR A 72 27.77 -24.33 -7.84
C THR A 72 27.51 -22.92 -8.34
N THR A 73 26.62 -22.78 -9.32
CA THR A 73 26.16 -21.47 -9.78
C THR A 73 25.21 -20.83 -8.77
N PHE A 74 25.40 -19.54 -8.49
CA PHE A 74 24.41 -18.71 -7.82
C PHE A 74 23.52 -18.03 -8.86
N GLU A 75 22.25 -17.88 -8.51
CA GLU A 75 21.21 -17.37 -9.40
C GLU A 75 20.55 -16.14 -8.75
N ASN A 76 19.93 -15.28 -9.55
CA ASN A 76 19.34 -14.01 -9.11
C ASN A 76 20.31 -13.21 -8.22
N VAL A 77 21.57 -13.12 -8.63
CA VAL A 77 22.60 -12.42 -7.86
C VAL A 77 22.48 -10.93 -8.10
N VAL A 78 22.14 -10.17 -7.06
CA VAL A 78 22.01 -8.71 -7.12
C VAL A 78 22.97 -8.08 -6.12
N LEU A 79 23.94 -7.34 -6.65
CA LEU A 79 24.95 -6.62 -5.87
C LEU A 79 24.41 -5.22 -5.54
N THR A 80 24.54 -4.80 -4.29
CA THR A 80 24.15 -3.47 -3.82
C THR A 80 25.37 -2.80 -3.20
N VAL A 81 25.59 -1.53 -3.56
CA VAL A 81 26.64 -0.70 -2.98
C VAL A 81 26.00 0.49 -2.27
N ALA A 82 26.30 0.64 -0.99
CA ALA A 82 25.92 1.80 -0.18
C ALA A 82 27.08 2.79 -0.11
N CYS A 83 26.83 4.03 -0.56
CA CYS A 83 27.79 5.12 -0.45
C CYS A 83 27.35 6.07 0.68
N GLY A 84 28.11 6.07 1.79
CA GLY A 84 27.84 6.94 2.94
C GLY A 84 28.03 8.43 2.64
N ILE A 85 28.83 8.79 1.63
CA ILE A 85 29.06 10.20 1.25
C ILE A 85 27.87 10.75 0.46
N HIS A 86 27.29 9.95 -0.44
CA HIS A 86 26.12 10.37 -1.21
C HIS A 86 24.79 10.09 -0.48
N GLY A 87 24.81 9.34 0.62
CA GLY A 87 23.60 8.88 1.31
C GLY A 87 22.69 7.99 0.45
N ARG A 88 23.26 7.31 -0.56
CA ARG A 88 22.52 6.59 -1.60
C ARG A 88 23.03 5.15 -1.76
N GLU A 89 22.14 4.31 -2.28
CA GLU A 89 22.45 2.94 -2.68
C GLU A 89 22.24 2.77 -4.18
N VAL A 90 23.14 2.04 -4.84
CA VAL A 90 23.00 1.61 -6.23
C VAL A 90 23.06 0.09 -6.32
N ARG A 91 22.37 -0.45 -7.32
CA ARG A 91 22.19 -1.90 -7.48
C ARG A 91 22.57 -2.35 -8.88
N GLN A 92 23.19 -3.52 -8.97
CA GLN A 92 23.56 -4.17 -10.21
C GLN A 92 23.02 -5.60 -10.20
N ASP A 93 22.12 -5.91 -11.14
CA ASP A 93 21.64 -7.27 -11.38
C ASP A 93 22.66 -8.02 -12.23
N LEU A 94 23.24 -9.09 -11.67
CA LEU A 94 24.19 -9.96 -12.36
C LEU A 94 23.50 -11.19 -12.98
N GLY A 95 22.28 -11.50 -12.56
CA GLY A 95 21.56 -12.71 -12.95
C GLY A 95 22.22 -13.98 -12.43
N LEU A 96 23.28 -14.44 -13.09
CA LEU A 96 24.00 -15.67 -12.78
C LEU A 96 25.46 -15.38 -12.42
N LEU A 97 25.94 -15.98 -11.33
CA LEU A 97 27.38 -16.01 -11.01
C LEU A 97 27.85 -17.46 -10.94
N ARG A 98 28.58 -17.90 -11.97
CA ARG A 98 29.00 -19.30 -12.15
C ARG A 98 30.08 -19.69 -11.13
N ALA A 99 30.27 -20.99 -10.93
CA ALA A 99 31.32 -21.52 -10.06
C ALA A 99 32.70 -20.98 -10.49
N GLY A 100 33.47 -20.46 -9.53
CA GLY A 100 34.79 -19.87 -9.76
C GLY A 100 34.79 -18.48 -10.41
N GLN A 101 33.62 -17.95 -10.78
CA GLN A 101 33.51 -16.65 -11.44
C GLN A 101 33.60 -15.50 -10.42
N ASP A 102 34.31 -14.45 -10.80
CA ASP A 102 34.26 -13.14 -10.16
C ASP A 102 33.54 -12.10 -11.03
N TYR A 103 33.11 -11.03 -10.38
CA TYR A 103 32.55 -9.85 -10.99
C TYR A 103 33.01 -8.63 -10.22
N LEU A 104 33.63 -7.67 -10.90
CA LEU A 104 34.01 -6.39 -10.33
C LEU A 104 33.13 -5.29 -10.90
N TRP A 105 32.30 -4.69 -10.05
CA TRP A 105 31.59 -3.47 -10.38
C TRP A 105 32.51 -2.27 -10.14
N ALA A 106 33.15 -1.80 -11.20
CA ALA A 106 34.13 -0.73 -11.13
C ALA A 106 33.57 0.52 -10.44
N SER A 107 34.38 1.13 -9.57
CA SER A 107 34.01 2.29 -8.75
C SER A 107 33.53 3.45 -9.61
N THR A 108 34.15 3.70 -10.76
CA THR A 108 33.71 4.75 -11.71
C THR A 108 32.25 4.55 -12.15
N VAL A 109 31.86 3.33 -12.49
CA VAL A 109 30.50 2.98 -12.93
C VAL A 109 29.50 3.03 -11.77
N VAL A 110 29.92 2.60 -10.57
CA VAL A 110 29.13 2.76 -9.34
C VAL A 110 28.81 4.24 -9.09
N HIS A 111 29.81 5.11 -9.18
CA HIS A 111 29.67 6.55 -8.93
C HIS A 111 28.90 7.26 -10.05
N GLU A 112 29.04 6.84 -11.31
CA GLU A 112 28.20 7.32 -12.41
C GLU A 112 26.73 6.95 -12.18
N SER A 113 26.45 5.72 -11.73
CA SER A 113 25.10 5.27 -11.39
C SER A 113 24.50 6.10 -10.24
N LEU A 114 25.33 6.52 -9.28
CA LEU A 114 24.92 7.41 -8.17
C LEU A 114 24.59 8.83 -8.64
N ARG A 115 25.31 9.34 -9.66
CA ARG A 115 25.16 10.70 -10.23
C ARG A 115 24.03 10.82 -11.26
N SER A 116 23.78 9.77 -12.04
CA SER A 116 22.79 9.78 -13.14
C SER A 116 21.33 9.90 -12.68
N ARG A 117 21.04 9.63 -11.40
CA ARG A 117 19.78 10.02 -10.75
C ARG A 117 19.88 11.47 -10.28
N LYS A 118 19.48 12.42 -11.15
CA LYS A 118 19.28 13.82 -10.78
C LYS A 118 18.18 13.91 -9.72
N VAL A 119 18.58 14.23 -8.50
CA VAL A 119 17.75 14.86 -7.46
C VAL A 119 18.64 15.96 -6.93
N ASP A 120 18.25 17.20 -7.21
CA ASP A 120 19.01 18.40 -6.85
C ASP A 120 18.80 18.66 -5.36
N HIS A 121 19.49 17.90 -4.51
CA HIS A 121 19.69 18.33 -3.15
C HIS A 121 20.72 19.44 -3.22
N GLY A 122 20.35 20.67 -2.85
CA GLY A 122 21.22 21.84 -2.70
C GLY A 122 22.31 21.69 -1.63
N LEU A 123 22.88 20.49 -1.49
CA LEU A 123 24.18 20.26 -0.90
C LEU A 123 25.19 20.63 -1.98
N ASP A 124 25.75 21.82 -1.79
CA ASP A 124 27.02 22.31 -2.31
C ASP A 124 27.69 21.35 -3.31
N GLN A 125 27.79 21.75 -4.58
CA GLN A 125 28.70 21.15 -5.55
C GLN A 125 30.15 21.50 -5.17
N GLY A 126 30.50 21.18 -3.93
CA GLY A 126 31.81 21.33 -3.36
C GLY A 126 32.79 20.51 -4.18
N ASN A 127 33.87 21.18 -4.54
CA ASN A 127 35.05 20.70 -5.25
C ASN A 127 35.79 19.61 -4.45
N GLY A 128 35.11 18.52 -4.12
CA GLY A 128 35.56 17.48 -3.19
C GLY A 128 36.40 16.42 -3.90
N ALA A 129 37.58 16.14 -3.36
CA ALA A 129 38.47 15.08 -3.84
C ALA A 129 37.72 13.75 -4.07
N SER A 130 38.00 13.07 -5.18
CA SER A 130 37.44 11.75 -5.52
C SER A 130 37.57 10.79 -4.33
N HIS A 131 36.45 10.27 -3.86
CA HIS A 131 36.39 9.23 -2.82
C HIS A 131 36.21 7.83 -3.41
N ASP A 132 36.46 7.69 -4.71
CA ASP A 132 36.27 6.45 -5.47
C ASP A 132 37.13 5.29 -4.91
N ARG A 133 38.18 5.61 -4.15
CA ARG A 133 39.08 4.68 -3.46
C ARG A 133 38.75 4.44 -1.99
N ARG A 134 37.76 5.14 -1.42
CA ARG A 134 37.31 4.89 -0.04
C ARG A 134 36.43 3.62 0.00
N PRO A 135 36.48 2.83 1.09
CA PRO A 135 35.62 1.68 1.25
C PRO A 135 34.13 2.05 1.19
N HIS A 136 33.35 1.27 0.45
CA HIS A 136 31.89 1.35 0.43
C HIS A 136 31.29 0.08 1.01
N GLY A 137 30.07 0.17 1.54
CA GLY A 137 29.33 -0.99 1.99
C GLY A 137 28.90 -1.82 0.78
N VAL A 138 29.29 -3.10 0.74
CA VAL A 138 28.87 -4.02 -0.32
C VAL A 138 27.96 -5.08 0.27
N GLN A 139 26.85 -5.32 -0.39
CA GLN A 139 25.85 -6.30 -0.01
C GLN A 139 25.40 -7.10 -1.23
N VAL A 140 24.90 -8.32 -1.01
CA VAL A 140 24.36 -9.15 -2.09
C VAL A 140 23.14 -9.95 -1.64
N THR A 141 22.12 -9.95 -2.48
CA THR A 141 21.01 -10.91 -2.42
C THR A 141 21.20 -11.95 -3.52
N PHE A 142 20.88 -13.21 -3.22
CA PHE A 142 21.10 -14.30 -4.18
C PHE A 142 20.27 -15.54 -3.86
N ARG A 143 20.01 -16.34 -4.90
CA ARG A 143 19.42 -17.67 -4.82
C ARG A 143 20.51 -18.73 -4.89
N ASN A 144 20.40 -19.71 -4.00
CA ASN A 144 21.20 -20.94 -4.00
C ASN A 144 20.26 -22.15 -3.90
N GLY A 145 19.96 -22.75 -5.05
CA GLY A 145 18.92 -23.76 -5.19
C GLY A 145 17.55 -23.21 -4.76
N ARG A 146 16.84 -23.91 -3.89
CA ARG A 146 15.51 -23.50 -3.39
C ARG A 146 15.57 -22.56 -2.18
N ARG A 147 16.58 -21.69 -2.07
CA ARG A 147 16.72 -20.76 -0.94
C ARG A 147 17.21 -19.41 -1.39
N TYR A 148 16.65 -18.38 -0.78
CA TYR A 148 17.07 -17.00 -0.92
C TYR A 148 17.96 -16.60 0.24
N TRP A 149 19.00 -15.84 -0.06
CA TRP A 149 20.02 -15.45 0.88
C TRP A 149 20.32 -13.97 0.73
N PHE A 150 20.69 -13.39 1.86
CA PHE A 150 21.29 -12.08 1.96
C PHE A 150 22.69 -12.24 2.55
N ARG A 151 23.63 -11.42 2.08
CA ARG A 151 24.96 -11.32 2.65
C ARG A 151 25.44 -9.86 2.63
N ASP A 152 26.07 -9.46 3.72
CA ASP A 152 26.92 -8.27 3.82
C ASP A 152 28.33 -8.69 4.29
N ASP A 153 29.13 -7.72 4.74
CA ASP A 153 30.46 -7.93 5.32
C ASP A 153 30.41 -8.71 6.65
N LYS A 154 29.34 -8.57 7.42
CA LYS A 154 29.19 -9.09 8.78
C LYS A 154 28.47 -10.43 8.83
N ARG A 155 27.49 -10.67 7.96
CA ARG A 155 26.57 -11.81 8.06
C ARG A 155 26.16 -12.42 6.73
N VAL A 156 25.74 -13.68 6.81
CA VAL A 156 25.11 -14.45 5.72
C VAL A 156 23.85 -15.10 6.28
N GLU A 157 22.70 -14.66 5.81
CA GLU A 157 21.41 -15.01 6.38
C GLU A 157 20.46 -15.53 5.31
N ARG A 158 19.64 -16.51 5.69
CA ARG A 158 18.59 -17.03 4.82
C ARG A 158 17.35 -16.17 5.02
N VAL A 159 16.87 -15.57 3.94
CA VAL A 159 15.58 -14.89 3.93
C VAL A 159 14.49 -15.95 3.76
N LYS A 160 13.66 -16.11 4.79
CA LYS A 160 12.59 -17.11 4.80
C LYS A 160 11.25 -16.51 4.40
N SER A 161 10.96 -15.34 4.92
CA SER A 161 9.71 -14.64 4.69
C SER A 161 9.91 -13.13 4.67
N LEU A 162 9.01 -12.45 3.98
CA LEU A 162 8.78 -11.02 4.12
C LEU A 162 7.43 -10.78 4.81
N VAL A 163 7.30 -9.70 5.58
CA VAL A 163 6.07 -9.27 6.23
C VAL A 163 5.55 -8.01 5.54
N ILE A 164 4.28 -8.04 5.14
CA ILE A 164 3.56 -6.90 4.58
C ILE A 164 2.42 -6.54 5.51
N TRP A 165 2.33 -5.28 5.94
CA TRP A 165 1.14 -4.74 6.58
C TRP A 165 0.23 -4.07 5.55
N ALA A 166 -1.08 -4.31 5.63
CA ALA A 166 -2.06 -3.70 4.74
C ALA A 166 -3.44 -3.61 5.41
N GLU A 167 -4.28 -2.68 4.95
CA GLU A 167 -5.69 -2.65 5.31
C GLU A 167 -6.39 -3.95 4.88
N GLN A 168 -7.37 -4.40 5.67
CA GLN A 168 -8.03 -5.72 5.62
C GLN A 168 -8.41 -6.17 4.20
N THR A 169 -9.03 -5.31 3.39
CA THR A 169 -9.44 -5.68 2.03
C THR A 169 -8.23 -5.90 1.11
N ARG A 170 -7.25 -4.99 1.18
CA ARG A 170 -5.99 -5.10 0.43
C ARG A 170 -5.15 -6.28 0.90
N ALA A 171 -5.14 -6.56 2.21
CA ALA A 171 -4.42 -7.67 2.79
C ALA A 171 -4.90 -9.03 2.23
N LYS A 172 -6.23 -9.20 2.07
CA LYS A 172 -6.81 -10.39 1.42
C LYS A 172 -6.32 -10.55 -0.03
N THR A 173 -6.29 -9.45 -0.80
CA THR A 173 -5.80 -9.44 -2.18
C THR A 173 -4.32 -9.80 -2.27
N LEU A 174 -3.49 -9.18 -1.44
CA LEU A 174 -2.05 -9.41 -1.41
C LEU A 174 -1.69 -10.81 -0.92
N ALA A 175 -2.43 -11.36 0.05
CA ALA A 175 -2.25 -12.73 0.51
C ALA A 175 -2.48 -13.76 -0.62
N ARG A 176 -3.43 -13.49 -1.53
CA ARG A 176 -3.64 -14.30 -2.74
C ARG A 176 -2.54 -14.07 -3.78
N TYR A 177 -2.18 -12.81 -4.02
CA TYR A 177 -1.17 -12.41 -5.00
C TYR A 177 0.22 -12.99 -4.69
N PHE A 178 0.61 -13.04 -3.41
CA PHE A 178 1.88 -13.59 -2.94
C PHE A 178 1.77 -14.99 -2.33
N GLY A 179 0.61 -15.64 -2.43
CA GLY A 179 0.35 -16.93 -1.80
C GLY A 179 1.30 -18.04 -2.27
N GLN A 180 1.29 -19.18 -1.57
CA GLN A 180 2.22 -20.30 -1.82
C GLN A 180 2.23 -20.83 -3.26
N TRP A 181 1.14 -20.66 -4.01
CA TRP A 181 0.99 -21.14 -5.38
C TRP A 181 1.24 -20.06 -6.45
N SER A 182 1.50 -18.83 -6.02
CA SER A 182 1.68 -17.66 -6.87
C SER A 182 2.93 -17.73 -7.75
N PRO A 183 2.97 -16.99 -8.87
CA PRO A 183 4.21 -16.82 -9.65
C PRO A 183 5.36 -16.24 -8.81
N PHE A 184 5.07 -15.40 -7.81
CA PHE A 184 6.07 -14.90 -6.87
C PHE A 184 6.79 -16.05 -6.16
N HIS A 185 6.05 -16.92 -5.47
CA HIS A 185 6.64 -18.00 -4.68
C HIS A 185 7.37 -19.05 -5.55
N ARG A 186 6.96 -19.20 -6.82
CA ARG A 186 7.67 -20.05 -7.79
C ARG A 186 9.00 -19.44 -8.23
N SER A 187 9.04 -18.13 -8.46
CA SER A 187 10.25 -17.40 -8.86
C SER A 187 11.22 -17.17 -7.70
N TYR A 188 10.67 -16.93 -6.51
CA TYR A 188 11.42 -16.55 -5.32
C TYR A 188 11.08 -17.50 -4.17
N PRO A 189 12.06 -18.26 -3.65
CA PRO A 189 11.84 -19.20 -2.55
C PRO A 189 11.76 -18.49 -1.19
N VAL A 190 10.90 -17.47 -1.11
CA VAL A 190 10.60 -16.62 0.03
C VAL A 190 9.09 -16.55 0.18
N SER A 191 8.58 -16.78 1.39
CA SER A 191 7.16 -16.64 1.69
C SER A 191 6.81 -15.17 1.96
N VAL A 192 5.57 -14.75 1.70
CA VAL A 192 5.11 -13.43 2.11
C VAL A 192 3.97 -13.62 3.11
N LYS A 193 4.14 -13.07 4.31
CA LYS A 193 3.10 -12.99 5.33
C LYS A 193 2.45 -11.62 5.21
N VAL A 194 1.14 -11.60 5.00
CA VAL A 194 0.39 -10.35 4.97
C VAL A 194 -0.41 -10.24 6.26
N GLN A 195 -0.12 -9.24 7.09
CA GLN A 195 -0.81 -8.99 8.36
C GLN A 195 -1.82 -7.85 8.17
N PRO A 196 -3.12 -8.12 8.41
CA PRO A 196 -4.15 -7.15 8.11
C PRO A 196 -4.40 -6.20 9.29
N PHE A 197 -4.78 -4.97 8.94
CA PHE A 197 -5.35 -3.99 9.86
C PHE A 197 -6.77 -3.67 9.44
N GLU A 198 -7.68 -3.47 10.39
CA GLU A 198 -9.11 -3.30 10.09
C GLU A 198 -9.38 -2.15 9.11
N ARG A 199 -8.64 -1.04 9.24
CA ARG A 199 -8.77 0.15 8.41
C ARG A 199 -7.42 0.82 8.15
N THR A 200 -7.39 1.73 7.18
CA THR A 200 -6.18 2.48 6.80
C THR A 200 -5.66 3.35 7.95
N GLU A 201 -6.54 3.93 8.75
CA GLU A 201 -6.20 4.80 9.88
C GLU A 201 -5.52 4.00 11.01
N ALA A 202 -6.01 2.79 11.29
CA ALA A 202 -5.41 1.89 12.27
C ALA A 202 -4.03 1.42 11.81
N LEU A 203 -3.87 1.15 10.51
CA LEU A 203 -2.59 0.81 9.90
C LEU A 203 -1.60 1.96 10.00
N GLU A 204 -2.01 3.17 9.62
CA GLU A 204 -1.15 4.37 9.67
C GLU A 204 -0.66 4.60 11.10
N HIS A 205 -1.57 4.61 12.07
CA HIS A 205 -1.23 4.80 13.47
C HIS A 205 -0.28 3.73 14.00
N ALA A 206 -0.47 2.47 13.60
CA ALA A 206 0.45 1.39 13.95
C ALA A 206 1.84 1.59 13.33
N PHE A 207 1.90 2.03 12.09
CA PHE A 207 3.17 2.27 11.40
C PHE A 207 3.92 3.47 11.98
N MET A 208 3.23 4.56 12.31
CA MET A 208 3.81 5.72 12.98
C MET A 208 4.45 5.33 14.32
N ARG A 209 3.70 4.59 15.14
CA ARG A 209 4.19 4.13 16.44
C ARG A 209 5.40 3.22 16.26
N LEU A 210 5.37 2.31 15.29
CA LEU A 210 6.52 1.47 14.97
C LEU A 210 7.73 2.32 14.58
N ALA A 211 7.56 3.33 13.73
CA ALA A 211 8.65 4.20 13.31
C ALA A 211 9.25 5.01 14.48
N GLU A 212 8.41 5.39 15.45
CA GLU A 212 8.83 6.14 16.64
C GLU A 212 9.49 5.26 17.71
N THR A 213 8.91 4.09 18.01
CA THR A 213 9.32 3.26 19.15
C THR A 213 10.13 2.03 18.77
N GLY A 214 10.11 1.62 17.50
CA GLY A 214 10.66 0.36 17.02
C GLY A 214 9.82 -0.88 17.34
N ASP A 215 8.69 -0.72 18.05
CA ASP A 215 7.87 -1.83 18.51
C ASP A 215 6.60 -2.00 17.67
N PRO A 216 6.34 -3.20 17.12
CA PRO A 216 5.09 -3.48 16.43
C PRO A 216 3.93 -3.64 17.44
N PRO A 217 2.67 -3.43 17.02
CA PRO A 217 1.52 -3.77 17.84
C PRO A 217 1.55 -5.24 18.28
N ARG A 218 0.97 -5.53 19.44
CA ARG A 218 0.85 -6.92 19.93
C ARG A 218 0.21 -7.81 18.86
N GLY A 219 0.83 -8.96 18.63
CA GLY A 219 0.37 -9.93 17.62
C GLY A 219 0.84 -9.64 16.19
N HIS A 220 1.56 -8.54 15.95
CA HIS A 220 2.15 -8.21 14.66
C HIS A 220 3.67 -8.43 14.68
N GLU A 221 4.21 -8.84 13.53
CA GLU A 221 5.66 -8.89 13.29
C GLU A 221 6.08 -7.53 12.75
N VAL A 222 7.34 -7.11 12.97
CA VAL A 222 7.87 -5.90 12.31
C VAL A 222 7.75 -6.09 10.78
N PRO A 223 7.10 -5.17 10.07
CA PRO A 223 6.90 -5.26 8.64
C PRO A 223 8.20 -5.01 7.90
N ASP A 224 8.36 -5.68 6.76
CA ASP A 224 9.32 -5.24 5.76
C ASP A 224 8.73 -4.13 4.87
N VAL A 225 7.40 -4.20 4.65
CA VAL A 225 6.66 -3.28 3.80
C VAL A 225 5.31 -2.94 4.40
N VAL A 226 4.88 -1.69 4.23
CA VAL A 226 3.53 -1.23 4.57
C VAL A 226 2.84 -0.74 3.30
N VAL A 227 1.57 -1.10 3.11
CA VAL A 227 0.77 -0.67 1.96
C VAL A 227 -0.20 0.43 2.38
N GLY A 228 -0.01 1.63 1.83
CA GLY A 228 -0.79 2.81 2.19
C GLY A 228 -1.01 3.76 1.02
N PRO A 229 -1.93 4.74 1.18
CA PRO A 229 -2.13 5.82 0.23
C PRO A 229 -0.99 6.85 0.28
N HIS A 230 -0.82 7.57 -0.83
CA HIS A 230 0.25 8.55 -1.03
C HIS A 230 0.20 9.78 -0.12
N ASP A 231 -0.95 10.10 0.48
CA ASP A 231 -1.09 11.21 1.42
C ASP A 231 -0.27 11.02 2.71
N TRP A 232 0.28 9.82 2.94
CA TRP A 232 1.27 9.56 4.00
C TRP A 232 2.67 10.11 3.71
N ILE A 233 2.98 10.46 2.45
CA ILE A 233 4.34 10.80 2.01
C ILE A 233 4.95 11.93 2.81
N GLY A 234 4.16 12.96 3.09
CA GLY A 234 4.66 14.12 3.83
C GLY A 234 5.23 13.71 5.18
N ARG A 235 4.54 12.78 5.86
CA ARG A 235 4.94 12.29 7.17
C ARG A 235 6.09 11.30 7.10
N VAL A 236 6.02 10.28 6.25
CA VAL A 236 7.13 9.31 6.15
C VAL A 236 8.42 9.96 5.64
N ALA A 237 8.32 11.07 4.91
CA ALA A 237 9.46 11.90 4.55
C ALA A 237 10.02 12.65 5.76
N ARG A 238 9.17 13.31 6.55
CA ARG A 238 9.57 14.04 7.76
C ARG A 238 10.20 13.12 8.81
N ASP A 239 9.54 11.99 9.07
CA ASP A 239 9.95 11.02 10.07
C ASP A 239 11.05 10.09 9.53
N GLU A 240 11.40 10.24 8.24
CA GLU A 240 12.40 9.44 7.55
C GLU A 240 12.16 7.93 7.62
N SER A 241 10.93 7.48 7.88
CA SER A 241 10.63 6.09 8.27
C SER A 241 10.71 5.06 7.14
N VAL A 242 10.94 5.49 5.89
CA VAL A 242 10.96 4.62 4.70
C VAL A 242 12.19 4.87 3.83
N VAL A 243 12.58 3.85 3.06
CA VAL A 243 13.65 3.98 2.05
C VAL A 243 13.07 4.16 0.66
N GLU A 244 13.80 4.89 -0.19
CA GLU A 244 13.47 4.98 -1.61
C GLU A 244 13.49 3.59 -2.26
N PRO A 245 12.41 3.16 -2.93
CA PRO A 245 12.40 1.88 -3.61
C PRO A 245 13.32 1.91 -4.83
N PRO A 246 14.20 0.91 -5.00
CA PRO A 246 15.12 0.87 -6.14
C PRO A 246 14.38 0.34 -7.38
N LEU A 247 13.61 1.20 -8.05
CA LEU A 247 12.94 0.84 -9.29
C LEU A 247 13.96 0.67 -10.42
N ASN A 248 13.91 -0.49 -11.09
CA ASN A 248 14.67 -0.71 -12.31
C ASN A 248 14.07 0.16 -13.43
N PRO A 249 14.86 0.97 -14.16
CA PRO A 249 14.35 1.82 -15.24
C PRO A 249 13.46 1.10 -16.26
N LYS A 250 13.76 -0.19 -16.54
CA LYS A 250 12.94 -1.06 -17.41
C LYS A 250 11.50 -1.22 -16.91
N TRP A 251 11.32 -1.29 -15.59
CA TRP A 251 10.03 -1.48 -14.92
C TRP A 251 9.36 -0.19 -14.50
N VAL A 252 10.09 0.95 -14.50
CA VAL A 252 9.53 2.29 -14.32
C VAL A 252 8.72 2.71 -15.54
N ARG A 253 9.28 2.51 -16.75
CA ARG A 253 8.68 2.99 -18.01
C ARG A 253 7.20 2.64 -18.22
N PRO A 254 6.70 1.45 -17.84
CA PRO A 254 5.29 1.10 -17.97
C PRO A 254 4.37 1.70 -16.90
N ILE A 255 4.90 2.28 -15.83
CA ILE A 255 4.15 2.89 -14.74
C ILE A 255 3.73 4.29 -15.16
N SER A 256 2.47 4.63 -14.88
CA SER A 256 1.91 5.96 -15.10
C SER A 256 2.78 7.05 -14.47
N PRO A 257 3.18 8.10 -15.21
CA PRO A 257 3.88 9.25 -14.65
C PRO A 257 3.13 9.87 -13.47
N SER A 258 1.80 9.89 -13.54
CA SER A 258 0.94 10.42 -12.49
C SER A 258 1.02 9.61 -11.18
N ALA A 259 1.18 8.28 -11.27
CA ALA A 259 1.41 7.45 -10.10
C ALA A 259 2.79 7.68 -9.47
N LEU A 260 3.81 7.89 -10.31
CA LEU A 260 5.17 8.18 -9.86
C LEU A 260 5.24 9.55 -9.18
N GLU A 261 4.61 10.56 -9.78
CA GLU A 261 4.51 11.92 -9.25
C GLU A 261 3.80 11.94 -7.90
N ALA A 262 2.62 11.33 -7.81
CA ALA A 262 1.87 11.24 -6.56
C ALA A 262 2.67 10.54 -5.44
N LEU A 263 3.53 9.58 -5.81
CA LEU A 263 4.36 8.86 -4.86
C LEU A 263 5.75 9.47 -4.58
N SER A 264 6.01 10.66 -5.14
CA SER A 264 7.28 11.36 -5.03
C SER A 264 7.16 12.69 -4.31
N ARG A 265 8.25 13.12 -3.65
CA ARG A 265 8.40 14.46 -3.08
C ARG A 265 9.86 14.89 -3.19
N ASN A 266 10.11 16.10 -3.69
CA ASN A 266 11.46 16.64 -3.93
C ASN A 266 12.31 15.66 -4.77
N ASP A 267 11.75 15.20 -5.89
CA ASP A 267 12.33 14.21 -6.82
C ASP A 267 12.71 12.84 -6.22
N ARG A 268 12.35 12.58 -4.95
CA ARG A 268 12.54 11.28 -4.30
C ARG A 268 11.23 10.51 -4.29
N LEU A 269 11.27 9.28 -4.78
CA LEU A 269 10.16 8.33 -4.69
C LEU A 269 10.11 7.69 -3.28
N TYR A 270 8.93 7.57 -2.69
CA TYR A 270 8.78 7.06 -1.31
C TYR A 270 8.16 5.66 -1.23
N ALA A 271 7.48 5.19 -2.28
CA ALA A 271 6.85 3.88 -2.29
C ALA A 271 6.83 3.26 -3.69
N ILE A 272 6.74 1.93 -3.75
CA ILE A 272 6.55 1.21 -5.02
C ILE A 272 5.10 1.41 -5.45
N PRO A 273 4.82 2.00 -6.63
CA PRO A 273 3.45 2.19 -7.10
C PRO A 273 2.68 0.87 -7.18
N TYR A 274 1.46 0.85 -6.62
CA TYR A 274 0.63 -0.35 -6.51
C TYR A 274 -0.68 -0.23 -7.31
N VAL A 275 -1.60 0.64 -6.90
CA VAL A 275 -2.91 0.85 -7.56
C VAL A 275 -3.38 2.29 -7.42
N PHE A 276 -4.24 2.72 -8.34
CA PHE A 276 -5.08 3.89 -8.14
C PHE A 276 -6.40 3.52 -7.45
N ASP A 277 -7.00 4.48 -6.76
CA ASP A 277 -8.34 4.41 -6.18
C ASP A 277 -9.04 5.76 -6.36
N SER A 278 -10.33 5.74 -6.63
CA SER A 278 -11.19 6.93 -6.76
C SER A 278 -12.63 6.52 -6.48
N VAL A 279 -13.54 7.49 -6.31
CA VAL A 279 -14.93 7.28 -5.89
C VAL A 279 -15.87 7.46 -7.09
N ALA A 280 -16.85 6.57 -7.21
CA ALA A 280 -17.86 6.60 -8.26
C ALA A 280 -19.25 6.22 -7.72
N LEU A 281 -20.28 6.46 -8.52
CA LEU A 281 -21.64 5.99 -8.27
C LEU A 281 -21.84 4.61 -8.91
N ILE A 282 -22.30 3.65 -8.12
CA ILE A 282 -22.63 2.30 -8.56
C ILE A 282 -24.16 2.15 -8.46
N ARG A 283 -24.81 1.81 -9.57
CA ARG A 283 -26.24 1.52 -9.65
C ARG A 283 -26.48 0.02 -9.69
N ASN A 284 -27.43 -0.48 -8.90
CA ASN A 284 -27.94 -1.84 -8.97
C ASN A 284 -29.08 -1.92 -10.01
N ASN A 285 -28.79 -2.48 -11.18
CA ASN A 285 -29.73 -2.53 -12.30
C ASN A 285 -30.96 -3.41 -12.02
N ALA A 286 -30.87 -4.37 -11.08
CA ALA A 286 -32.00 -5.21 -10.71
C ALA A 286 -33.09 -4.43 -9.94
N LEU A 287 -32.72 -3.32 -9.30
CA LEU A 287 -33.63 -2.45 -8.55
C LEU A 287 -34.18 -1.33 -9.44
N THR A 288 -33.30 -0.60 -10.13
CA THR A 288 -33.67 0.59 -10.91
C THR A 288 -34.10 0.29 -12.35
N GLY A 289 -33.73 -0.89 -12.87
CA GLY A 289 -33.68 -1.15 -14.31
C GLY A 289 -32.45 -0.50 -14.99
N PRO A 290 -32.18 -0.86 -16.26
CA PRO A 290 -31.15 -0.20 -17.06
C PRO A 290 -31.62 1.19 -17.50
N GLY A 291 -30.69 2.10 -17.74
CA GLY A 291 -30.99 3.48 -18.18
C GLY A 291 -29.78 4.41 -18.06
N PRO A 292 -29.95 5.72 -18.32
CA PRO A 292 -28.91 6.70 -18.02
C PRO A 292 -28.60 6.75 -16.52
N MET A 293 -27.37 7.12 -16.18
CA MET A 293 -27.01 7.44 -14.79
C MET A 293 -27.62 8.79 -14.41
N PRO A 294 -28.03 8.98 -13.13
CA PRO A 294 -28.57 10.26 -12.67
C PRO A 294 -27.54 11.37 -12.84
N THR A 295 -28.03 12.58 -13.12
CA THR A 295 -27.19 13.77 -13.38
C THR A 295 -27.14 14.73 -12.20
N SER A 296 -27.94 14.50 -11.16
CA SER A 296 -27.90 15.19 -9.86
C SER A 296 -28.13 14.22 -8.70
N LEU A 297 -27.71 14.59 -7.49
CA LEU A 297 -27.97 13.81 -6.29
C LEU A 297 -29.48 13.64 -6.05
N ALA A 298 -30.28 14.69 -6.27
CA ALA A 298 -31.73 14.65 -6.13
C ALA A 298 -32.37 13.62 -7.09
N GLU A 299 -31.91 13.56 -8.35
CA GLU A 299 -32.35 12.52 -9.30
C GLU A 299 -31.98 11.12 -8.84
N ALA A 300 -30.77 10.92 -8.31
CA ALA A 300 -30.32 9.63 -7.80
C ALA A 300 -31.20 9.16 -6.62
N VAL A 301 -31.49 10.06 -5.69
CA VAL A 301 -32.34 9.78 -4.52
C VAL A 301 -33.76 9.46 -4.96
N ALA A 302 -34.40 10.31 -5.77
CA ALA A 302 -35.77 10.08 -6.23
C ALA A 302 -35.90 8.77 -7.03
N ALA A 303 -34.92 8.46 -7.89
CA ALA A 303 -34.89 7.18 -8.59
C ALA A 303 -34.70 5.99 -7.64
N GLY A 304 -33.89 6.16 -6.59
CA GLY A 304 -33.68 5.14 -5.56
C GLY A 304 -34.92 4.88 -4.73
N GLU A 305 -35.59 5.93 -4.23
CA GLU A 305 -36.84 5.82 -3.47
C GLU A 305 -37.94 5.13 -4.30
N LYS A 306 -38.12 5.56 -5.55
CA LYS A 306 -39.07 4.93 -6.48
C LYS A 306 -38.75 3.44 -6.69
N ALA A 307 -37.48 3.09 -6.81
CA ALA A 307 -37.06 1.70 -6.97
C ALA A 307 -37.34 0.87 -5.71
N LEU A 308 -37.11 1.42 -4.51
CA LEU A 308 -37.41 0.76 -3.25
C LEU A 308 -38.92 0.55 -3.07
N GLU A 309 -39.73 1.58 -3.32
CA GLU A 309 -41.19 1.51 -3.26
C GLU A 309 -41.74 0.46 -4.23
N ALA A 310 -41.30 0.49 -5.49
CA ALA A 310 -41.74 -0.48 -6.51
C ALA A 310 -41.36 -1.94 -6.17
N LYS A 311 -40.34 -2.14 -5.32
CA LYS A 311 -39.92 -3.46 -4.83
C LYS A 311 -40.48 -3.81 -3.46
N GLY A 312 -41.21 -2.90 -2.81
CA GLY A 312 -41.72 -3.08 -1.44
C GLY A 312 -40.62 -3.20 -0.39
N ILE A 313 -39.49 -2.51 -0.56
CA ILE A 313 -38.36 -2.56 0.36
C ILE A 313 -38.46 -1.37 1.32
N GLU A 314 -38.93 -1.63 2.54
CA GLU A 314 -39.17 -0.59 3.56
C GLU A 314 -37.91 -0.24 4.37
N ASP A 315 -37.00 -1.20 4.57
CA ASP A 315 -35.76 -1.03 5.35
C ASP A 315 -34.54 -0.65 4.47
N GLY A 316 -34.81 -0.11 3.29
CA GLY A 316 -33.81 0.28 2.31
C GLY A 316 -33.18 1.65 2.53
N SER A 317 -32.22 1.98 1.67
CA SER A 317 -31.65 3.32 1.52
C SER A 317 -31.53 3.65 0.04
N ALA A 318 -32.12 4.76 -0.40
CA ALA A 318 -32.09 5.16 -1.81
C ALA A 318 -30.66 5.31 -2.34
N LEU A 319 -29.76 5.79 -1.47
CA LEU A 319 -28.33 5.96 -1.73
C LEU A 319 -27.52 5.50 -0.51
N ALA A 320 -26.78 4.40 -0.66
CA ALA A 320 -25.75 4.04 0.30
C ALA A 320 -24.53 4.95 0.10
N LEU A 321 -24.20 5.77 1.09
CA LEU A 321 -22.95 6.54 1.14
C LEU A 321 -22.41 6.45 2.56
N GLN A 322 -21.22 5.88 2.70
CA GLN A 322 -20.59 5.73 4.00
C GLN A 322 -20.09 7.08 4.53
N VAL A 323 -20.38 7.33 5.81
CA VAL A 323 -19.83 8.43 6.59
C VAL A 323 -19.24 7.84 7.86
N GLY A 324 -20.10 7.30 8.72
CA GLY A 324 -19.74 6.61 9.96
C GLY A 324 -19.38 7.58 11.08
N ALA A 325 -19.81 7.26 12.31
CA ALA A 325 -19.56 8.10 13.46
C ALA A 325 -18.06 8.17 13.82
N PRO A 326 -17.52 9.37 14.12
CA PRO A 326 -16.18 9.51 14.68
C PRO A 326 -15.99 8.65 15.93
N ASP A 327 -14.79 8.12 16.12
CA ASP A 327 -14.46 7.28 17.26
C ASP A 327 -13.09 7.61 17.87
N ALA A 328 -12.84 7.09 19.07
CA ALA A 328 -11.58 7.27 19.79
C ALA A 328 -10.38 6.56 19.12
N HIS A 329 -10.63 5.73 18.11
CA HIS A 329 -9.60 4.98 17.38
C HIS A 329 -9.18 5.69 16.09
N GLY A 330 -9.55 6.96 15.94
CA GLY A 330 -9.12 7.82 14.85
C GLY A 330 -10.06 7.80 13.64
N ASN A 331 -11.26 7.19 13.74
CA ASN A 331 -12.32 7.49 12.78
C ASN A 331 -12.77 8.94 12.98
N ALA A 332 -12.84 9.69 11.88
CA ALA A 332 -13.39 11.03 11.88
C ALA A 332 -14.54 11.14 10.88
N GLY A 333 -15.16 10.04 10.46
CA GLY A 333 -16.02 9.99 9.28
C GLY A 333 -15.26 9.50 8.04
N ASP A 334 -15.84 9.68 6.85
CA ASP A 334 -15.24 9.25 5.58
C ASP A 334 -15.21 10.40 4.56
N PRO A 335 -14.31 11.39 4.76
CA PRO A 335 -14.25 12.56 3.89
C PRO A 335 -13.86 12.20 2.45
N PHE A 336 -13.17 11.08 2.22
CA PHE A 336 -12.81 10.62 0.88
C PHE A 336 -14.04 10.27 0.04
N HIS A 337 -15.02 9.55 0.60
CA HIS A 337 -16.26 9.21 -0.12
C HIS A 337 -17.26 10.37 -0.20
N MET A 338 -17.23 11.27 0.79
CA MET A 338 -18.05 12.50 0.80
C MET A 338 -17.51 13.58 -0.13
N TRP A 339 -16.21 13.56 -0.44
CA TRP A 339 -15.53 14.62 -1.18
C TRP A 339 -16.22 15.06 -2.47
N PRO A 340 -16.68 14.16 -3.37
CA PRO A 340 -17.28 14.59 -4.63
C PRO A 340 -18.54 15.43 -4.42
N LEU A 341 -19.36 15.09 -3.42
CA LEU A 341 -20.55 15.86 -3.07
C LEU A 341 -20.15 17.20 -2.45
N PHE A 342 -19.23 17.20 -1.50
CA PHE A 342 -18.76 18.43 -0.84
C PHE A 342 -18.14 19.42 -1.83
N ALA A 343 -17.30 18.94 -2.76
CA ALA A 343 -16.73 19.75 -3.84
C ALA A 343 -17.82 20.33 -4.75
N SER A 344 -18.85 19.54 -5.09
CA SER A 344 -19.98 20.01 -5.91
C SER A 344 -20.78 21.15 -5.27
N LEU A 345 -20.76 21.25 -3.94
CA LEU A 345 -21.41 22.32 -3.16
C LEU A 345 -20.57 23.60 -3.09
N GLY A 346 -19.36 23.62 -3.67
CA GLY A 346 -18.42 24.76 -3.60
C GLY A 346 -17.33 24.61 -2.53
N GLY A 347 -17.26 23.44 -1.87
CA GLY A 347 -16.24 23.13 -0.89
C GLY A 347 -14.85 23.02 -1.53
N SER A 348 -13.83 23.52 -0.82
CA SER A 348 -12.42 23.39 -1.21
C SER A 348 -11.62 22.71 -0.09
N PHE A 349 -10.45 22.14 -0.41
CA PHE A 349 -9.56 21.59 0.62
C PHE A 349 -8.67 22.72 1.16
N PHE A 350 -9.27 23.63 1.94
CA PHE A 350 -8.59 24.78 2.54
C PHE A 350 -7.86 25.65 1.50
N GLY A 351 -8.50 25.92 0.36
CA GLY A 351 -7.94 26.70 -0.74
C GLY A 351 -6.97 25.96 -1.66
N PHE A 352 -6.76 24.65 -1.49
CA PHE A 352 -5.91 23.86 -2.37
C PHE A 352 -6.42 23.86 -3.81
N ARG A 353 -5.54 24.18 -4.77
CA ARG A 353 -5.81 24.18 -6.21
C ARG A 353 -5.08 23.07 -6.99
N GLY A 354 -4.09 22.43 -6.37
CA GLY A 354 -3.23 21.46 -7.02
C GLY A 354 -1.80 21.55 -6.51
N GLN A 355 -0.99 20.55 -6.82
CA GLN A 355 0.41 20.46 -6.43
C GLN A 355 1.27 20.63 -7.68
N GLU A 356 2.21 21.58 -7.66
CA GLU A 356 3.23 21.75 -8.70
C GLU A 356 4.61 21.58 -8.06
N SER A 357 5.42 20.65 -8.58
CA SER A 357 6.83 20.46 -8.16
C SER A 357 7.05 20.30 -6.64
N GLY A 358 6.10 19.66 -5.94
CA GLY A 358 6.21 19.36 -4.49
C GLY A 358 5.71 20.46 -3.55
N ALA A 359 5.39 21.65 -4.05
CA ALA A 359 4.69 22.70 -3.30
C ALA A 359 3.20 22.71 -3.65
N GLY A 360 2.35 22.94 -2.64
CA GLY A 360 0.93 23.13 -2.89
C GLY A 360 0.64 24.52 -3.41
N SER A 361 -0.21 24.62 -4.43
CA SER A 361 -0.81 25.89 -4.82
C SER A 361 -2.10 26.09 -4.03
N PHE A 362 -2.16 27.20 -3.30
CA PHE A 362 -3.32 27.57 -2.48
C PHE A 362 -3.84 28.95 -2.86
N ASP A 363 -5.15 29.14 -2.75
CA ASP A 363 -5.76 30.46 -2.71
C ASP A 363 -5.72 31.04 -1.29
N ASP A 364 -5.69 32.36 -1.20
CA ASP A 364 -5.82 33.09 0.07
C ASP A 364 -7.17 32.78 0.74
N ILE A 365 -7.17 32.68 2.08
CA ILE A 365 -8.38 32.36 2.86
C ILE A 365 -9.56 33.28 2.55
N SER A 366 -9.31 34.56 2.26
CA SER A 366 -10.36 35.52 1.87
C SER A 366 -11.13 35.13 0.60
N ARG A 367 -10.55 34.27 -0.26
CA ARG A 367 -11.16 33.87 -1.54
C ARG A 367 -12.00 32.61 -1.46
N TRP A 368 -11.69 31.69 -0.54
CA TRP A 368 -12.33 30.36 -0.50
C TRP A 368 -13.13 30.10 0.78
N ARG A 369 -12.92 30.88 1.85
CA ARG A 369 -13.58 30.66 3.15
C ARG A 369 -15.09 30.72 3.07
N GLU A 370 -15.63 31.71 2.35
CA GLU A 370 -17.08 31.88 2.23
C GLU A 370 -17.73 30.68 1.52
N SER A 371 -17.19 30.25 0.37
CA SER A 371 -17.72 29.09 -0.36
C SER A 371 -17.56 27.78 0.41
N PHE A 372 -16.48 27.63 1.19
CA PHE A 372 -16.28 26.49 2.08
C PHE A 372 -17.35 26.44 3.18
N VAL A 373 -17.64 27.58 3.80
CA VAL A 373 -18.68 27.69 4.83
C VAL A 373 -20.06 27.41 4.25
N ASP A 374 -20.40 28.02 3.11
CA ASP A 374 -21.67 27.78 2.43
C ASP A 374 -21.84 26.31 2.00
N ALA A 375 -20.77 25.65 1.55
CA ALA A 375 -20.80 24.23 1.22
C ALA A 375 -21.14 23.35 2.43
N PHE A 376 -20.66 23.68 3.63
CA PHE A 376 -21.03 22.96 4.87
C PHE A 376 -22.47 23.22 5.30
N VAL A 377 -22.96 24.46 5.16
CA VAL A 377 -24.37 24.79 5.44
C VAL A 377 -25.29 23.98 4.53
N ARG A 378 -25.01 23.95 3.22
CA ARG A 378 -25.76 23.15 2.24
C ARG A 378 -25.60 21.64 2.48
N LEU A 379 -24.43 21.19 2.94
CA LEU A 379 -24.22 19.79 3.30
C LEU A 379 -25.10 19.37 4.48
N ALA A 380 -25.31 20.25 5.47
CA ALA A 380 -26.18 19.99 6.61
C ALA A 380 -27.62 19.67 6.17
N GLU A 381 -28.11 20.31 5.10
CA GLU A 381 -29.44 20.08 4.52
C GLU A 381 -29.60 18.66 3.94
N LEU A 382 -28.50 17.99 3.58
CA LEU A 382 -28.50 16.60 3.11
C LEU A 382 -28.54 15.58 4.25
N GLY A 383 -28.23 16.01 5.48
CA GLY A 383 -28.20 15.18 6.69
C GLY A 383 -29.58 15.02 7.32
N CYS A 384 -29.62 14.55 8.56
CA CYS A 384 -30.88 14.36 9.28
C CYS A 384 -31.56 15.71 9.56
N ALA A 385 -32.51 16.10 8.72
CA ALA A 385 -33.45 17.15 9.07
C ALA A 385 -34.15 16.81 10.42
N PRO A 386 -34.61 17.79 11.21
CA PRO A 386 -35.26 17.57 12.51
C PRO A 386 -36.49 16.64 12.47
N ASP A 387 -37.03 16.35 11.29
CA ASP A 387 -38.15 15.45 11.04
C ASP A 387 -37.74 14.02 10.62
N GLY A 388 -36.43 13.73 10.57
CA GLY A 388 -35.88 12.41 10.23
C GLY A 388 -35.76 12.12 8.72
N LYS A 389 -35.98 13.09 7.83
CA LYS A 389 -36.03 12.89 6.36
C LYS A 389 -34.76 13.33 5.60
N GLY A 390 -33.59 13.06 6.18
CA GLY A 390 -32.32 13.32 5.51
C GLY A 390 -32.04 12.38 4.34
N VAL A 391 -31.41 12.90 3.28
CA VAL A 391 -30.91 12.09 2.15
C VAL A 391 -29.81 11.13 2.61
N LEU A 392 -28.91 11.63 3.46
CA LEU A 392 -27.75 10.91 3.96
C LEU A 392 -27.94 10.49 5.42
N ARG A 393 -27.48 9.27 5.73
CA ARG A 393 -27.46 8.73 7.10
C ARG A 393 -26.04 8.87 7.66
N PRO A 394 -25.74 9.86 8.52
CA PRO A 394 -24.37 10.14 8.98
C PRO A 394 -23.74 8.97 9.76
N THR A 395 -24.56 8.17 10.43
CA THR A 395 -24.10 7.00 11.18
C THR A 395 -23.80 5.78 10.30
N LEU A 396 -24.18 5.80 9.02
CA LEU A 396 -24.01 4.67 8.11
C LEU A 396 -22.51 4.36 7.90
N GLY A 397 -22.08 3.25 8.47
CA GLY A 397 -20.68 2.83 8.44
C GLY A 397 -20.31 2.08 7.17
N ARG A 398 -19.00 1.86 7.00
CA ARG A 398 -18.42 1.18 5.82
C ARG A 398 -19.02 -0.19 5.53
N ALA A 399 -19.09 -1.05 6.55
CA ALA A 399 -19.56 -2.42 6.39
C ALA A 399 -21.06 -2.46 6.08
N GLU A 400 -21.83 -1.60 6.74
CA GLU A 400 -23.27 -1.49 6.58
C GLU A 400 -23.65 -0.94 5.19
N ALA A 401 -22.99 0.13 4.72
CA ALA A 401 -23.23 0.69 3.38
C ALA A 401 -22.99 -0.35 2.27
N LEU A 402 -21.92 -1.14 2.39
CA LEU A 402 -21.64 -2.23 1.47
C LEU A 402 -22.74 -3.30 1.54
N GLU A 403 -23.12 -3.73 2.74
CA GLU A 403 -24.13 -4.78 2.91
C GLU A 403 -25.52 -4.36 2.43
N LEU A 404 -25.94 -3.10 2.64
CA LEU A 404 -27.18 -2.56 2.06
C LEU A 404 -27.22 -2.75 0.55
N PHE A 405 -26.11 -2.43 -0.14
CA PHE A 405 -26.02 -2.62 -1.58
C PHE A 405 -25.99 -4.10 -1.98
N LEU A 406 -25.16 -4.91 -1.31
CA LEU A 406 -25.01 -6.34 -1.64
C LEU A 406 -26.28 -7.16 -1.38
N SER A 407 -27.09 -6.76 -0.39
CA SER A 407 -28.38 -7.38 -0.06
C SER A 407 -29.54 -6.89 -0.93
N GLY A 408 -29.29 -5.97 -1.87
CA GLY A 408 -30.33 -5.44 -2.75
C GLY A 408 -31.28 -4.45 -2.05
N ARG A 409 -30.83 -3.81 -0.96
CA ARG A 409 -31.57 -2.79 -0.21
C ARG A 409 -31.10 -1.36 -0.49
N ALA A 410 -30.12 -1.19 -1.38
CA ALA A 410 -29.69 0.11 -1.89
C ALA A 410 -29.61 0.11 -3.42
N PRO A 411 -30.46 0.89 -4.12
CA PRO A 411 -30.40 1.02 -5.59
C PRO A 411 -29.11 1.71 -6.07
N PHE A 412 -28.58 2.62 -5.27
CA PHE A 412 -27.34 3.34 -5.56
C PHE A 412 -26.34 3.22 -4.41
N PHE A 413 -25.05 3.18 -4.74
CA PHE A 413 -23.96 3.11 -3.79
C PHE A 413 -22.79 3.96 -4.25
N VAL A 414 -22.38 4.92 -3.42
CA VAL A 414 -21.15 5.70 -3.65
C VAL A 414 -19.98 4.97 -2.99
N CYS A 415 -19.10 4.41 -3.81
CA CYS A 415 -17.99 3.63 -3.34
C CYS A 415 -16.77 3.75 -4.25
N SER A 416 -15.59 3.53 -3.67
CA SER A 416 -14.40 3.28 -4.46
C SER A 416 -14.43 1.91 -5.15
N SER A 417 -13.50 1.69 -6.08
CA SER A 417 -13.33 0.42 -6.81
C SER A 417 -13.18 -0.80 -5.89
N ARG A 418 -12.88 -0.59 -4.60
CA ARG A 418 -12.78 -1.62 -3.57
C ARG A 418 -14.06 -2.46 -3.40
N GLY A 419 -15.24 -1.87 -3.63
CA GLY A 419 -16.53 -2.56 -3.47
C GLY A 419 -16.82 -3.58 -4.58
N LEU A 420 -16.23 -3.39 -5.76
CA LEU A 420 -16.57 -4.14 -6.97
C LEU A 420 -16.30 -5.64 -6.84
N ALA A 421 -15.24 -6.04 -6.13
CA ALA A 421 -14.94 -7.46 -5.93
C ALA A 421 -16.08 -8.20 -5.22
N ALA A 422 -16.66 -7.60 -4.17
CA ALA A 422 -17.79 -8.20 -3.44
C ALA A 422 -19.08 -8.20 -4.29
N ILE A 423 -19.30 -7.14 -5.08
CA ILE A 423 -20.42 -7.02 -6.03
C ILE A 423 -20.35 -8.13 -7.09
N ARG A 424 -19.16 -8.35 -7.67
CA ARG A 424 -18.88 -9.42 -8.63
C ARG A 424 -19.08 -10.80 -8.02
N ASP A 425 -18.61 -11.02 -6.78
CA ASP A 425 -18.78 -12.29 -6.08
C ASP A 425 -20.27 -12.60 -5.81
N ARG A 426 -21.10 -11.56 -5.63
CA ARG A 426 -22.57 -11.65 -5.55
C ARG A 426 -23.27 -11.70 -6.90
N LYS A 427 -22.52 -11.58 -8.01
CA LYS A 427 -23.05 -11.58 -9.39
C LYS A 427 -24.13 -10.52 -9.63
N LEU A 428 -24.02 -9.37 -8.97
CA LEU A 428 -24.96 -8.27 -9.17
C LEU A 428 -24.73 -7.62 -10.54
N ASP A 429 -25.82 -7.33 -11.24
CA ASP A 429 -25.80 -6.51 -12.45
C ASP A 429 -25.73 -5.04 -12.05
N VAL A 430 -24.61 -4.39 -12.36
CA VAL A 430 -24.35 -3.01 -11.97
C VAL A 430 -23.87 -2.15 -13.12
N THR A 431 -24.23 -0.87 -13.06
CA THR A 431 -23.65 0.18 -13.90
C THR A 431 -22.88 1.15 -13.02
N VAL A 432 -21.69 1.54 -13.45
CA VAL A 432 -20.85 2.52 -12.76
C VAL A 432 -20.82 3.80 -13.58
N GLY A 433 -20.86 4.94 -12.89
CA GLY A 433 -20.73 6.26 -13.49
C GLY A 433 -20.15 7.25 -12.50
N VAL A 434 -19.97 8.49 -12.94
CA VAL A 434 -19.51 9.57 -12.06
C VAL A 434 -20.49 9.78 -10.90
N VAL A 435 -19.98 10.22 -9.76
CA VAL A 435 -20.85 10.70 -8.67
C VAL A 435 -21.60 11.92 -9.20
N PRO A 436 -22.94 11.98 -9.10
CA PRO A 436 -23.68 13.15 -9.52
C PRO A 436 -23.49 14.29 -8.51
N PRO A 437 -23.49 15.56 -8.95
CA PRO A 437 -23.36 16.71 -8.07
C PRO A 437 -24.56 16.85 -7.13
N ALA A 438 -24.30 17.29 -5.90
CA ALA A 438 -25.28 17.78 -4.95
C ALA A 438 -25.50 19.30 -5.05
N GLY A 439 -24.53 20.03 -5.63
CA GLY A 439 -24.61 21.46 -5.85
C GLY A 439 -24.40 21.88 -7.29
N ASP A 440 -24.00 23.13 -7.49
CA ASP A 440 -23.93 23.78 -8.80
C ASP A 440 -22.62 23.52 -9.54
N GLN A 441 -21.62 22.99 -8.83
CA GLN A 441 -20.34 22.61 -9.41
C GLN A 441 -20.33 21.12 -9.75
N PRO A 442 -19.53 20.66 -10.74
CA PRO A 442 -19.34 19.24 -10.98
C PRO A 442 -18.82 18.53 -9.73
N ALA A 443 -19.32 17.32 -9.45
CA ALA A 443 -18.72 16.48 -8.44
C ALA A 443 -17.32 16.03 -8.87
N GLN A 444 -16.32 16.35 -8.05
CA GLN A 444 -14.90 16.07 -8.36
C GLN A 444 -14.32 15.11 -7.33
N PRO A 445 -14.29 13.79 -7.59
CA PRO A 445 -13.59 12.85 -6.74
C PRO A 445 -12.08 13.08 -6.83
N MET A 446 -11.42 12.95 -5.69
CA MET A 446 -9.96 12.88 -5.66
C MET A 446 -9.46 11.48 -6.07
N VAL A 447 -8.22 11.44 -6.52
CA VAL A 447 -7.49 10.22 -6.87
C VAL A 447 -6.51 9.91 -5.74
N SER A 448 -6.57 8.69 -5.25
CA SER A 448 -5.60 8.14 -4.30
C SER A 448 -4.69 7.16 -5.03
N VAL A 449 -3.38 7.38 -4.95
CA VAL A 449 -2.39 6.39 -5.37
C VAL A 449 -1.94 5.62 -4.14
N TYR A 450 -2.08 4.30 -4.16
CA TYR A 450 -1.51 3.43 -3.13
C TYR A 450 -0.12 2.98 -3.55
N GLY A 451 0.78 2.94 -2.57
CA GLY A 451 2.13 2.45 -2.71
C GLY A 451 2.51 1.40 -1.67
N MET A 452 3.56 0.65 -1.96
CA MET A 452 4.25 -0.23 -0.99
C MET A 452 5.48 0.50 -0.46
N TYR A 453 5.37 0.98 0.77
CA TYR A 453 6.43 1.67 1.52
C TYR A 453 7.37 0.64 2.12
N ILE A 454 8.67 0.73 1.81
CA ILE A 454 9.67 -0.15 2.40
C ILE A 454 10.14 0.48 3.71
N TYR A 455 9.85 -0.18 4.83
CA TYR A 455 10.21 0.32 6.16
C TYR A 455 11.73 0.41 6.28
N ARG A 456 12.26 1.53 6.81
CA ARG A 456 13.70 1.75 6.92
C ARG A 456 14.39 0.69 7.76
N ASP A 457 13.77 0.31 8.87
CA ASP A 457 14.32 -0.69 9.80
C ASP A 457 13.74 -2.09 9.56
N ALA A 458 13.30 -2.36 8.32
CA ALA A 458 12.79 -3.65 7.90
C ALA A 458 13.76 -4.80 8.23
N PRO A 459 13.32 -5.88 8.89
CA PRO A 459 14.19 -7.01 9.26
C PRO A 459 14.91 -7.65 8.06
N ASN A 460 14.28 -7.63 6.88
CA ASN A 460 14.80 -8.18 5.63
C ASN A 460 14.94 -7.09 4.54
N LEU A 461 15.30 -5.86 4.92
CA LEU A 461 15.37 -4.68 4.03
C LEU A 461 15.97 -4.98 2.63
N PRO A 462 17.15 -5.64 2.49
CA PRO A 462 17.74 -5.89 1.18
C PRO A 462 16.88 -6.78 0.29
N ALA A 463 16.21 -7.78 0.87
CA ALA A 463 15.31 -8.67 0.14
C ALA A 463 13.97 -8.00 -0.20
N ALA A 464 13.45 -7.13 0.66
CA ALA A 464 12.25 -6.33 0.37
C ALA A 464 12.48 -5.39 -0.81
N ARG A 465 13.61 -4.65 -0.79
CA ARG A 465 14.07 -3.78 -1.89
C ARG A 465 14.23 -4.53 -3.19
N ASP A 466 14.68 -5.78 -3.11
CA ASP A 466 14.91 -6.59 -4.29
C ASP A 466 13.63 -7.21 -4.86
N LEU A 467 12.99 -8.05 -4.05
CA LEU A 467 11.95 -8.97 -4.51
C LEU A 467 10.62 -8.27 -4.76
N LEU A 468 10.20 -7.39 -3.83
CA LEU A 468 8.89 -6.75 -3.92
C LEU A 468 8.88 -5.66 -4.99
N THR A 469 9.91 -4.80 -5.01
CA THR A 469 10.09 -3.78 -6.04
C THR A 469 10.10 -4.41 -7.44
N SER A 470 10.92 -5.43 -7.66
CA SER A 470 11.06 -6.05 -8.99
C SER A 470 9.83 -6.83 -9.44
N TYR A 471 9.01 -7.32 -8.50
CA TYR A 471 7.84 -8.12 -8.82
C TYR A 471 6.57 -7.28 -9.02
N VAL A 472 6.34 -6.29 -8.16
CA VAL A 472 5.14 -5.44 -8.21
C VAL A 472 5.22 -4.41 -9.33
N SER A 473 6.42 -4.01 -9.75
CA SER A 473 6.59 -3.07 -10.87
C SER A 473 6.57 -3.74 -12.26
N GLN A 474 6.36 -5.05 -12.37
CA GLN A 474 6.29 -5.71 -13.68
C GLN A 474 5.09 -5.21 -14.50
N PRO A 475 5.19 -5.11 -15.84
CA PRO A 475 4.09 -4.66 -16.70
C PRO A 475 2.76 -5.40 -16.46
N ARG A 476 2.85 -6.70 -16.15
CA ARG A 476 1.68 -7.55 -15.89
C ARG A 476 1.11 -7.45 -14.49
N ALA A 477 1.83 -6.88 -13.52
CA ALA A 477 1.46 -6.91 -12.11
C ALA A 477 0.06 -6.31 -11.89
N GLY A 478 -0.21 -5.19 -12.56
CA GLY A 478 -1.53 -4.56 -12.58
C GLY A 478 -2.67 -5.47 -13.02
N LEU A 479 -2.48 -6.19 -14.14
CA LEU A 479 -3.48 -7.15 -14.64
C LEU A 479 -3.66 -8.34 -13.70
N ASP A 480 -2.58 -8.85 -13.12
CA ASP A 480 -2.64 -9.98 -12.21
C ASP A 480 -3.32 -9.62 -10.88
N LEU A 481 -3.06 -8.43 -10.34
CA LEU A 481 -3.74 -7.89 -9.16
C LEU A 481 -5.23 -7.63 -9.43
N ASN A 482 -5.55 -7.03 -10.59
CA ASN A 482 -6.93 -6.73 -11.00
C ASN A 482 -7.83 -7.98 -11.06
N ARG A 483 -7.26 -9.17 -11.34
CA ARG A 483 -8.01 -10.44 -11.31
C ARG A 483 -8.55 -10.78 -9.91
N PHE A 484 -7.79 -10.46 -8.86
CA PHE A 484 -8.18 -10.75 -7.48
C PHE A 484 -9.17 -9.72 -6.96
N GLN A 485 -8.90 -8.44 -7.21
CA GLN A 485 -9.75 -7.32 -6.81
C GLN A 485 -9.75 -6.30 -7.96
N GLN A 486 -10.93 -5.79 -8.34
CA GLN A 486 -11.12 -4.87 -9.47
C GLN A 486 -10.59 -3.45 -9.17
N LEU A 487 -9.31 -3.36 -8.81
CA LEU A 487 -8.58 -2.12 -8.58
C LEU A 487 -8.05 -1.58 -9.92
N VAL A 488 -7.88 -0.27 -10.00
CA VAL A 488 -7.29 0.40 -11.17
C VAL A 488 -5.76 0.29 -11.11
N PRO A 489 -5.09 -0.35 -12.09
CA PRO A 489 -3.65 -0.48 -12.05
C PRO A 489 -2.89 0.82 -12.28
N VAL A 490 -1.67 0.91 -11.77
CA VAL A 490 -0.73 2.00 -12.06
C VAL A 490 0.01 1.83 -13.39
N GLN A 491 -0.02 0.66 -14.02
CA GLN A 491 0.62 0.44 -15.32
C GLN A 491 -0.31 0.90 -16.46
N ASP A 492 0.16 1.80 -17.32
CA ASP A 492 -0.67 2.44 -18.35
C ASP A 492 -1.30 1.44 -19.33
N GLU A 493 -0.53 0.45 -19.78
CA GLU A 493 -1.02 -0.60 -20.68
C GLU A 493 -2.08 -1.47 -20.00
N ALA A 494 -1.88 -1.81 -18.73
CA ALA A 494 -2.85 -2.58 -17.96
C ALA A 494 -4.15 -1.78 -17.76
N MET A 495 -4.02 -0.48 -17.47
CA MET A 495 -5.13 0.44 -17.32
C MET A 495 -5.94 0.58 -18.62
N SER A 496 -5.29 0.74 -19.78
CA SER A 496 -5.98 0.79 -21.09
C SER A 496 -6.74 -0.50 -21.38
N LYS A 497 -6.07 -1.66 -21.26
CA LYS A 497 -6.70 -2.97 -21.47
C LYS A 497 -7.91 -3.20 -20.59
N ILE A 498 -7.86 -2.75 -19.33
CA ILE A 498 -8.98 -2.84 -18.40
C ILE A 498 -10.11 -1.89 -18.80
N GLY A 499 -9.82 -0.63 -19.09
CA GLY A 499 -10.83 0.34 -19.49
C GLY A 499 -11.57 -0.07 -20.78
N GLU A 500 -10.87 -0.70 -21.73
CA GLU A 500 -11.48 -1.22 -22.96
C GLU A 500 -12.43 -2.40 -22.67
N ARG A 501 -12.00 -3.37 -21.84
CA ARG A 501 -12.71 -4.64 -21.64
C ARG A 501 -13.80 -4.63 -20.57
N ASP A 502 -13.68 -3.77 -19.56
CA ASP A 502 -14.53 -3.78 -18.37
C ASP A 502 -15.30 -2.45 -18.25
N PRO A 503 -16.55 -2.39 -18.73
CA PRO A 503 -17.35 -1.17 -18.67
C PRO A 503 -17.70 -0.75 -17.23
N VAL A 504 -17.65 -1.66 -16.25
CA VAL A 504 -17.87 -1.36 -14.82
C VAL A 504 -16.66 -0.65 -14.24
N LEU A 505 -15.44 -1.02 -14.66
CA LEU A 505 -14.21 -0.42 -14.17
C LEU A 505 -13.74 0.81 -14.98
N ARG A 506 -14.26 0.98 -16.21
CA ARG A 506 -13.91 2.10 -17.11
C ARG A 506 -14.08 3.49 -16.48
N PRO A 507 -15.18 3.83 -15.78
CA PRO A 507 -15.32 5.15 -15.17
C PRO A 507 -14.21 5.44 -14.15
N TYR A 508 -13.85 4.46 -13.31
CA TYR A 508 -12.74 4.61 -12.37
C TYR A 508 -11.41 4.81 -13.10
N VAL A 509 -11.15 4.08 -14.19
CA VAL A 509 -9.95 4.27 -15.02
C VAL A 509 -9.87 5.69 -15.57
N GLU A 510 -10.96 6.22 -16.10
CA GLU A 510 -11.02 7.57 -16.66
C GLU A 510 -10.80 8.64 -15.58
N GLN A 511 -11.42 8.46 -14.40
CA GLN A 511 -11.21 9.31 -13.24
C GLN A 511 -9.75 9.29 -12.78
N CYS A 512 -9.13 8.12 -12.65
CA CYS A 512 -7.74 8.00 -12.18
C CYS A 512 -6.71 8.61 -13.15
N ARG A 513 -7.04 8.73 -14.45
CA ARG A 513 -6.14 9.35 -15.44
C ARG A 513 -6.11 10.87 -15.38
N ARG A 514 -7.16 11.51 -14.87
CA ARG A 514 -7.40 12.95 -15.01
C ARG A 514 -7.76 13.66 -13.71
N GLY A 515 -8.10 12.90 -12.68
CA GLY A 515 -8.58 13.46 -11.42
C GLY A 515 -7.47 14.12 -10.62
N LEU A 516 -7.87 15.03 -9.75
CA LEU A 516 -7.00 15.70 -8.80
C LEU A 516 -6.50 14.69 -7.76
N HIS A 517 -5.18 14.58 -7.61
CA HIS A 517 -4.61 13.75 -6.55
C HIS A 517 -4.91 14.33 -5.18
N MET A 518 -5.07 13.44 -4.19
CA MET A 518 -5.11 13.90 -2.80
C MET A 518 -3.79 14.61 -2.47
N PRO A 519 -3.80 15.64 -1.63
CA PRO A 519 -2.54 16.23 -1.20
C PRO A 519 -1.78 15.32 -0.22
N SER A 520 -0.47 15.53 -0.08
CA SER A 520 0.40 14.63 0.70
C SER A 520 1.37 15.33 1.66
N TRP A 521 0.97 16.44 2.30
CA TRP A 521 1.76 17.09 3.35
C TRP A 521 1.79 16.31 4.67
N PRO A 522 2.75 16.58 5.58
CA PRO A 522 2.85 15.86 6.86
C PRO A 522 1.57 15.91 7.71
N GLU A 523 0.81 16.99 7.63
CA GLU A 523 -0.42 17.28 8.38
C GLU A 523 -1.70 16.73 7.70
N MET A 524 -1.57 15.99 6.60
CA MET A 524 -2.73 15.58 5.80
C MET A 524 -3.73 14.71 6.55
N ARG A 525 -3.25 13.82 7.43
CA ARG A 525 -4.13 13.01 8.26
C ARG A 525 -4.98 13.90 9.18
N GLU A 526 -4.37 14.87 9.83
CA GLU A 526 -5.06 15.82 10.72
C GLU A 526 -6.04 16.70 9.92
N ALA A 527 -5.67 17.11 8.70
CA ALA A 527 -6.52 17.90 7.82
C ALA A 527 -7.76 17.09 7.37
N TRP A 528 -7.57 15.83 6.98
CA TRP A 528 -8.67 14.91 6.67
C TRP A 528 -9.58 14.66 7.87
N GLN A 529 -9.00 14.46 9.06
CA GLN A 529 -9.78 14.27 10.28
C GLN A 529 -10.61 15.51 10.63
N LEU A 530 -10.06 16.71 10.42
CA LEU A 530 -10.78 17.96 10.62
C LEU A 530 -11.99 18.09 9.68
N VAL A 531 -11.79 17.85 8.37
CA VAL A 531 -12.88 17.88 7.38
C VAL A 531 -13.92 16.80 7.66
N GLY A 532 -13.50 15.55 7.85
CA GLY A 532 -14.40 14.43 8.08
C GLY A 532 -15.28 14.65 9.31
N ARG A 533 -14.68 15.12 10.41
CA ARG A 533 -15.40 15.37 11.66
C ARG A 533 -16.47 16.43 11.45
N ALA A 534 -16.10 17.55 10.82
CA ALA A 534 -17.04 18.61 10.52
C ALA A 534 -18.17 18.11 9.59
N GLN A 535 -17.86 17.27 8.59
CA GLN A 535 -18.86 16.70 7.68
C GLN A 535 -19.86 15.81 8.44
N TYR A 536 -19.37 14.96 9.34
CA TYR A 536 -20.24 14.17 10.20
C TYR A 536 -21.11 15.06 11.09
N GLU A 537 -20.50 16.03 11.79
CA GLU A 537 -21.18 16.88 12.78
C GLU A 537 -22.29 17.72 12.16
N VAL A 538 -22.08 18.29 10.95
CA VAL A 538 -23.16 19.02 10.25
C VAL A 538 -24.26 18.09 9.74
N LEU A 539 -23.94 16.87 9.29
CA LEU A 539 -24.93 15.91 8.80
C LEU A 539 -25.76 15.32 9.94
N ALA A 540 -25.16 15.13 11.11
CA ALA A 540 -25.81 14.61 12.30
C ALA A 540 -26.62 15.67 13.08
N GLY A 541 -26.30 16.95 12.88
CA GLY A 541 -26.85 18.03 13.71
C GLY A 541 -26.24 18.11 15.11
N ASP A 542 -25.12 17.41 15.34
CA ASP A 542 -24.44 17.31 16.65
C ASP A 542 -23.45 18.48 16.91
N GLY A 543 -23.18 19.29 15.89
CA GLY A 543 -22.12 20.31 15.89
C GLY A 543 -22.51 21.74 16.27
N GLY A 544 -23.79 22.00 16.60
CA GLY A 544 -24.32 23.36 16.73
C GLY A 544 -24.65 24.00 15.37
N ASP A 545 -24.50 25.33 15.25
CA ASP A 545 -24.73 26.02 13.98
C ASP A 545 -23.71 25.58 12.91
N PRO A 546 -24.14 25.00 11.77
CA PRO A 546 -23.23 24.58 10.71
C PRO A 546 -22.33 25.70 10.19
N ARG A 547 -22.81 26.95 10.16
CA ARG A 547 -22.03 28.09 9.68
C ARG A 547 -20.87 28.41 10.61
N GLU A 548 -21.10 28.46 11.92
CA GLU A 548 -20.07 28.66 12.94
C GLU A 548 -19.04 27.51 12.93
N LEU A 549 -19.51 26.26 12.93
CA LEU A 549 -18.64 25.08 12.88
C LEU A 549 -17.74 25.10 11.64
N ALA A 550 -18.30 25.40 10.47
CA ALA A 550 -17.55 25.46 9.23
C ALA A 550 -16.53 26.62 9.21
N ALA A 551 -16.88 27.78 9.78
CA ALA A 551 -15.97 28.91 9.89
C ALA A 551 -14.75 28.57 10.77
N VAL A 552 -14.98 27.93 11.93
CA VAL A 552 -13.89 27.45 12.79
C VAL A 552 -13.05 26.39 12.10
N THR A 553 -13.69 25.48 11.37
CA THR A 553 -13.02 24.42 10.59
C THR A 553 -12.12 25.03 9.51
N ALA A 554 -12.59 26.06 8.80
CA ALA A 554 -11.81 26.77 7.79
C ALA A 554 -10.55 27.42 8.38
N GLU A 555 -10.68 28.17 9.49
CA GLU A 555 -9.54 28.81 10.15
C GLU A 555 -8.53 27.78 10.67
N ARG A 556 -9.01 26.70 11.30
CA ARG A 556 -8.15 25.62 11.81
C ARG A 556 -7.40 24.91 10.69
N GLY A 557 -8.07 24.59 9.59
CA GLY A 557 -7.45 23.92 8.44
C GLY A 557 -6.45 24.82 7.74
N TRP A 558 -6.78 26.12 7.61
CA TRP A 558 -5.82 27.12 7.14
C TRP A 558 -4.60 27.16 8.06
N GLU A 559 -4.77 27.28 9.36
CA GLU A 559 -3.63 27.37 10.28
C GLU A 559 -2.80 26.08 10.35
N LEU A 560 -3.46 24.92 10.22
CA LEU A 560 -2.82 23.60 10.17
C LEU A 560 -1.89 23.47 8.95
N LEU A 561 -2.33 23.95 7.78
CA LEU A 561 -1.56 23.85 6.53
C LEU A 561 -0.61 25.04 6.29
N ARG A 562 -0.29 25.83 7.31
CA ARG A 562 0.59 27.01 7.19
C ARG A 562 1.96 26.68 6.60
N GLN A 563 2.59 25.58 7.05
CA GLN A 563 3.89 25.14 6.50
C GLN A 563 3.78 24.65 5.06
N ALA A 564 2.69 23.96 4.71
CA ALA A 564 2.43 23.48 3.35
C ALA A 564 2.30 24.64 2.34
N ARG A 565 1.92 25.83 2.79
CA ARG A 565 1.83 27.07 2.00
C ARG A 565 3.15 27.84 1.86
N GLY A 566 4.24 27.36 2.45
CA GLY A 566 5.56 28.00 2.36
C GLY A 566 5.70 29.29 3.18
N ALA A 567 4.98 29.39 4.31
CA ALA A 567 5.15 30.48 5.28
C ALA A 567 6.48 30.42 6.03
#